data_AF-A0A2C6DHR1-F1
#
_entry.id   AF-A0A2C6DHR1-F1
#
_cell.length_a   1.000
_cell.length_b   1.000
_cell.length_c   1.000
_cell.angle_alpha   90.00
_cell.angle_beta   90.00
_cell.angle_gamma   90.00
#
_symmetry.space_group_name_H-M   'P 1'
#
loop_
_entity.id
_entity.type
_entity.pdbx_description
1 polymer ?
#
loop_
_entity_poly.entity_id
_entity_poly.type
_entity_poly.pdbx_seq_one_letter_code
_entity_poly.pdbx_strand_id
1 'polypeptide(L)' 'MFLIMAGLSEKEIAKKVNRTIRTVKFHKSNILQKNDCTTTREFIMLAKEHKWQFYIPPIFVKIQYIIE' A
#
# COMPACT_ATOMS: atom_id res chain seq x y z
N MET A 1 2.47 -1.51 0.91
CA MET A 1 2.22 -0.33 1.78
C MET A 1 1.35 0.69 1.06
N PHE A 2 1.81 1.32 -0.03
CA PHE A 2 1.04 2.32 -0.81
C PHE A 2 -0.43 1.98 -1.06
N LEU A 3 -0.73 0.82 -1.65
CA LEU A 3 -2.11 0.45 -1.97
C LEU A 3 -3.00 0.20 -0.74
N ILE A 4 -2.41 -0.18 0.40
CA ILE A 4 -3.15 -0.33 1.67
C ILE A 4 -3.57 1.04 2.19
N MET A 5 -2.67 2.03 2.13
CA MET A 5 -2.94 3.41 2.55
C MET A 5 -3.94 4.10 1.64
N ALA A 6 -3.97 3.75 0.36
CA ALA A 6 -4.97 4.22 -0.60
C ALA A 6 -6.38 3.66 -0.36
N GLY A 7 -6.56 2.80 0.66
CA GLY A 7 -7.88 2.29 1.06
C GLY A 7 -8.42 1.15 0.21
N LEU A 8 -7.61 0.54 -0.67
CA LEU A 8 -8.05 -0.57 -1.51
C LEU A 8 -8.28 -1.84 -0.67
N SER A 9 -9.33 -2.58 -1.01
CA SER A 9 -9.56 -3.92 -0.48
C SER A 9 -8.50 -4.90 -0.97
N GLU A 10 -8.32 -6.00 -0.24
CA GLU A 10 -7.35 -7.05 -0.61
C GLU A 10 -7.62 -7.63 -2.00
N LYS A 11 -8.89 -7.69 -2.42
CA LYS A 11 -9.29 -8.14 -3.76
C LYS A 11 -8.86 -7.15 -4.84
N GLU A 12 -9.00 -5.84 -4.60
CA GLU A 12 -8.55 -4.81 -5.53
C GLU A 12 -7.03 -4.77 -5.62
N ILE A 13 -6.33 -4.89 -4.49
CA ILE A 13 -4.86 -4.99 -4.45
C ILE A 13 -4.39 -6.21 -5.24
N ALA A 14 -5.01 -7.37 -5.03
CA ALA A 14 -4.69 -8.61 -5.73
C ALA A 14 -4.80 -8.45 -7.25
N LYS A 15 -5.91 -7.85 -7.72
CA LYS A 15 -6.10 -7.53 -9.14
C LYS A 15 -5.04 -6.55 -9.65
N LYS A 16 -4.72 -5.50 -8.89
CA LYS A 16 -3.82 -4.42 -9.31
C LYS A 16 -2.35 -4.83 -9.37
N VAL A 17 -1.93 -5.78 -8.54
CA VAL A 17 -0.55 -6.31 -8.52
C VAL A 17 -0.41 -7.67 -9.21
N ASN A 18 -1.50 -8.16 -9.85
CA ASN A 18 -1.58 -9.47 -10.50
C ASN A 18 -1.10 -10.63 -9.59
N ARG A 19 -1.64 -10.70 -8.37
CA ARG A 19 -1.33 -11.74 -7.37
C ARG A 19 -2.61 -12.32 -6.78
N THR A 20 -2.48 -13.45 -6.10
CA THR A 20 -3.60 -14.05 -5.37
C THR A 20 -3.94 -13.24 -4.12
N ILE A 21 -5.20 -13.30 -3.67
CA ILE A 21 -5.63 -12.69 -2.40
C ILE A 21 -4.81 -13.26 -1.22
N ARG A 22 -4.47 -14.56 -1.24
CA ARG A 22 -3.64 -15.19 -0.21
C ARG A 22 -2.26 -14.54 -0.10
N THR A 23 -1.62 -14.30 -1.24
CA THR A 23 -0.32 -13.60 -1.30
C THR A 23 -0.43 -12.17 -0.77
N VAL A 24 -1.51 -11.45 -1.12
CA VAL A 24 -1.77 -10.10 -0.60
C VAL A 24 -1.95 -10.11 0.93
N LYS A 25 -2.73 -11.05 1.47
CA LYS A 25 -2.90 -11.21 2.93
C LYS A 25 -1.58 -11.48 3.63
N PHE A 26 -0.77 -12.40 3.09
CA PHE A 26 0.57 -12.68 3.63
C PHE A 26 1.45 -11.44 3.67
N HIS A 27 1.53 -10.68 2.57
CA HIS A 27 2.31 -9.44 2.55
C HIS A 27 1.74 -8.37 3.47
N LYS A 28 0.41 -8.24 3.57
CA LYS A 28 -0.24 -7.32 4.49
C LYS A 28 0.12 -7.65 5.93
N SER A 29 -0.01 -8.90 6.36
CA SER A 29 0.39 -9.34 7.70
C SER A 29 1.86 -9.04 7.99
N ASN A 30 2.77 -9.36 7.06
CA ASN A 30 4.19 -9.06 7.23
C ASN A 30 4.47 -7.56 7.31
N ILE A 31 3.75 -6.74 6.54
CA ILE A 31 3.86 -5.28 6.62
C ILE A 31 3.42 -4.80 8.00
N LEU A 32 2.26 -5.25 8.49
CA LEU A 32 1.76 -4.84 9.80
C LEU A 32 2.72 -5.25 10.92
N GLN A 33 3.19 -6.50 10.90
CA GLN A 33 4.16 -7.02 11.88
C GLN A 33 5.48 -6.24 11.87
N LYS A 34 6.01 -5.88 10.70
CA LYS A 34 7.26 -5.11 10.59
C LYS A 34 7.15 -3.67 11.11
N ASN A 35 5.93 -3.19 11.32
CA ASN A 35 5.65 -1.85 11.80
C ASN A 35 4.91 -1.88 13.15
N ASP A 36 4.97 -3.01 13.86
CA ASP A 36 4.35 -3.23 15.17
C ASP A 36 2.86 -2.85 15.23
N CYS A 37 2.15 -3.02 14.11
CA CYS A 37 0.73 -2.76 13.98
C CYS A 37 -0.07 -4.06 14.05
N THR A 38 -1.17 -4.05 14.78
CA THR A 38 -2.14 -5.16 14.83
C THR A 38 -3.23 -4.96 13.79
N THR A 39 -3.61 -3.70 13.54
CA THR A 39 -4.69 -3.37 12.60
C THR A 39 -4.21 -2.52 11.42
N THR A 40 -4.98 -2.57 10.32
CA THR A 40 -4.73 -1.69 9.17
C THR A 40 -4.93 -0.22 9.53
N ARG A 41 -5.80 0.08 10.50
CA ARG A 41 -6.06 1.45 10.95
C ARG A 41 -4.86 2.03 11.70
N GLU A 42 -4.26 1.26 12.62
CA GLU A 42 -3.00 1.64 13.29
C GLU A 42 -1.91 1.93 12.27
N PHE A 43 -1.73 1.03 11.30
CA PHE A 43 -0.75 1.23 10.23
C PHE A 43 -0.99 2.51 9.42
N ILE A 44 -2.24 2.85 9.11
CA ILE A 44 -2.56 4.09 8.40
C ILE A 44 -2.25 5.32 9.25
N MET A 45 -2.48 5.27 10.57
CA MET A 45 -2.12 6.37 11.47
C MET A 45 -0.60 6.56 11.54
N LEU A 46 0.13 5.47 11.77
CA LEU A 46 1.61 5.47 11.77
C LEU A 46 2.15 6.04 10.45
N ALA A 47 1.62 5.56 9.32
CA ALA A 47 2.05 6.02 8.01
C ALA A 47 1.83 7.54 7.81
N LYS A 48 0.76 8.10 8.38
CA LYS A 48 0.50 9.56 8.35
C LYS A 48 1.51 10.35 9.17
N GLU A 49 1.85 9.87 10.36
CA GLU A 49 2.87 10.47 11.23
C GLU A 49 4.23 10.50 10.53
N HIS A 50 4.59 9.40 9.86
CA HIS A 50 5.82 9.28 9.09
C HIS A 50 5.75 9.89 7.68
N LYS A 51 4.63 10.51 7.30
CA LYS A 51 4.45 11.17 6.00
C LYS A 51 4.60 10.23 4.78
N TRP A 52 4.36 8.94 4.94
CA TRP A 52 4.48 7.95 3.85
C TRP A 52 3.42 8.10 2.77
N GLN A 53 2.33 8.83 3.04
CA GLN A 53 1.30 9.15 2.05
C GLN A 53 1.83 9.95 0.86
N PHE A 54 2.97 10.63 0.99
CA PHE A 54 3.57 11.39 -0.12
C PHE A 54 4.50 10.53 -1.00
N TYR A 55 4.79 9.29 -0.60
CA TYR A 55 5.59 8.38 -1.40
C TYR A 55 4.69 7.57 -2.35
N ILE A 56 4.92 7.74 -3.65
CA ILE A 56 4.32 6.93 -4.70
C ILE A 56 5.42 5.99 -5.25
N PRO A 57 5.28 4.65 -5.11
CA PRO A 57 6.25 3.73 -5.68
C PRO A 57 6.37 3.92 -7.19
N PRO A 58 7.58 3.87 -7.79
CA PRO A 58 7.79 4.12 -9.23
C PRO A 58 6.88 3.31 -10.16
N ILE A 59 6.57 2.06 -9.79
CA ILE A 59 5.65 1.19 -10.54
C ILE A 59 4.20 1.72 -10.63
N PHE A 60 3.82 2.61 -9.72
CA PHE A 60 2.51 3.29 -9.70
C PHE A 60 2.57 4.74 -10.17
N VAL A 61 3.76 5.27 -10.44
CA VAL A 61 3.91 6.58 -11.06
C VAL A 61 3.46 6.47 -12.51
N LYS A 62 2.36 7.12 -12.87
CA LYS A 62 2.04 7.38 -14.26
C LYS A 62 2.70 8.69 -14.65
N ILE A 63 3.67 8.64 -15.55
CA ILE A 63 4.18 9.85 -16.22
C ILE A 63 3.04 10.35 -17.10
N GLN A 64 2.37 11.41 -16.68
CA GLN A 64 1.45 12.17 -17.54
C GLN A 64 2.21 13.42 -18.01
N TYR A 65 2.74 13.29 -19.24
CA TYR A 65 3.28 14.31 -20.15
C TYR A 65 4.24 15.37 -19.60
N ILE A 66 5.44 15.39 -20.18
CA ILE A 66 6.30 16.59 -20.23
C ILE A 66 5.62 17.54 -21.21
N ILE A 67 5.25 18.72 -20.75
CA ILE A 67 4.88 19.82 -21.65
C ILE A 67 6.22 20.42 -22.11
N GLU A 68 6.57 20.20 -23.38
CA GLU A 68 7.64 20.94 -24.08
C GLU A 68 7.23 22.40 -24.31
#